data_AF-A0A7W7WM20-F1
#
_entry.id   AF-A0A7W7WM20-F1
#
_cell.length_a   1.000
_cell.length_b   1.000
_cell.length_c   1.000
_cell.angle_alpha   90.00
_cell.angle_beta   90.00
_cell.angle_gamma   90.00
#
_symmetry.space_group_name_H-M   'P 1'
#
loop_
_entity.id
_entity.type
_entity.pdbx_description
1 polymer ?
#
loop_
_entity_poly.entity_id
_entity_poly.type
_entity_poly.pdbx_seq_one_letter_code
_entity_poly.pdbx_strand_id
1 'polypeptide(L)'
;MLSNPTARRRTLLAAAAAAAGAMVAPLSLAGRALAATPKVYLDPGHGGTDPGAVGNGLQEKALTLAIALQTRDILLANYSVDIRMSRTTDITRELAYRTSDANAWGANLFVSIHINSGGGTGFESYRYTTASSGSVNLHNALHPQVLSAMRTVGTVTDRGKKTANFYVLRETNMPAVLTENLFIDTLADANLLKRADFITAVARGHAQGIANYLGLTSTPPTYSTIVDNATAGRFTASGNWGTSSYSSQRYGADYRFADPVLASDAAWFKVSIPQTGNYRVEVRYPADAGYNSSTPHVIVTASGNQTVNVDQRSNGGTWRSLGTFNLAAGDRDLVGVSRWTSAAGYVVADAVRVTRV
;
A
#
# COMPACT_ATOMS: atom_id res chain seq x y z
N MET A 1 -76.56 25.85 -59.85
CA MET A 1 -75.28 25.36 -60.42
C MET A 1 -74.40 26.57 -60.66
N LEU A 2 -73.12 26.65 -60.31
CA LEU A 2 -72.19 25.78 -59.62
C LEU A 2 -71.11 26.72 -59.03
N SER A 3 -70.48 26.25 -57.97
CA SER A 3 -69.75 26.99 -56.95
C SER A 3 -68.50 27.76 -57.41
N ASN A 4 -68.43 28.94 -56.79
CA ASN A 4 -67.40 29.96 -56.67
C ASN A 4 -66.04 29.42 -56.15
N PRO A 5 -64.98 30.26 -56.12
CA PRO A 5 -63.68 29.96 -56.68
C PRO A 5 -62.62 30.07 -55.56
N THR A 6 -61.34 30.23 -55.89
CA THR A 6 -60.41 31.18 -55.22
C THR A 6 -59.00 30.99 -55.81
N ALA A 7 -58.46 31.94 -56.57
CA ALA A 7 -57.90 33.23 -56.15
C ALA A 7 -56.62 33.08 -55.32
N ARG A 8 -55.49 33.16 -56.04
CA ARG A 8 -54.11 33.27 -55.53
C ARG A 8 -53.82 34.70 -55.08
N ARG A 9 -53.08 34.86 -53.98
CA ARG A 9 -52.09 35.94 -53.84
C ARG A 9 -50.81 35.45 -53.18
N ARG A 10 -49.74 36.11 -53.60
CA ARG A 10 -48.31 35.76 -53.55
C ARG A 10 -47.72 35.89 -52.14
N THR A 11 -46.74 35.03 -51.84
CA THR A 11 -45.88 35.14 -50.66
C THR A 11 -44.41 35.10 -51.10
N LEU A 12 -43.61 35.99 -50.53
CA LEU A 12 -42.16 36.11 -50.69
C LEU A 12 -41.41 34.99 -49.94
N LEU A 13 -40.29 34.56 -50.53
CA LEU A 13 -39.33 33.61 -49.99
C LEU A 13 -38.60 34.17 -48.75
N ALA A 14 -38.43 33.32 -47.74
CA ALA A 14 -37.24 33.30 -46.89
C ALA A 14 -37.01 31.84 -46.41
N ALA A 15 -35.81 31.32 -46.65
CA ALA A 15 -35.42 29.95 -46.43
C ALA A 15 -35.18 29.64 -44.95
N ALA A 16 -35.64 28.45 -44.51
CA ALA A 16 -35.38 27.90 -43.18
C ALA A 16 -34.20 26.91 -43.23
N ALA A 17 -33.29 27.02 -42.25
CA ALA A 17 -32.28 26.02 -41.95
C ALA A 17 -32.63 25.34 -40.61
N ALA A 18 -32.50 24.02 -40.58
CA ALA A 18 -32.94 23.11 -39.53
C ALA A 18 -32.03 23.10 -38.29
N ALA A 19 -32.62 22.82 -37.12
CA ALA A 19 -31.91 22.37 -35.93
C ALA A 19 -32.56 21.08 -35.42
N ALA A 20 -31.77 20.00 -35.35
CA ALA A 20 -32.17 18.71 -34.80
C ALA A 20 -32.02 18.71 -33.26
N GLY A 21 -33.11 18.47 -32.55
CA GLY A 21 -33.11 18.24 -31.10
C GLY A 21 -33.05 16.73 -30.81
N ALA A 22 -31.99 16.29 -30.12
CA ALA A 22 -31.90 14.95 -29.56
C ALA A 22 -32.66 14.90 -28.22
N MET A 23 -33.62 13.98 -28.10
CA MET A 23 -34.30 13.70 -26.83
C MET A 23 -33.35 12.97 -25.87
N VAL A 24 -33.17 13.54 -24.67
CA VAL A 24 -32.48 12.88 -23.55
C VAL A 24 -33.54 12.16 -22.72
N ALA A 25 -33.48 10.84 -22.67
CA ALA A 25 -34.29 10.04 -21.74
C ALA A 25 -33.75 10.19 -20.31
N PRO A 26 -34.60 10.23 -19.27
CA PRO A 26 -34.14 10.37 -17.90
C PRO A 26 -33.50 9.07 -17.42
N LEU A 27 -32.26 9.15 -16.90
CA LEU A 27 -31.62 8.05 -16.19
C LEU A 27 -32.39 7.77 -14.89
N SER A 28 -32.97 6.58 -14.77
CA SER A 28 -33.51 6.08 -13.51
C SER A 28 -32.37 5.84 -12.52
N LEU A 29 -32.33 6.61 -11.44
CA LEU A 29 -31.43 6.40 -10.30
C LEU A 29 -31.96 5.26 -9.41
N ALA A 30 -31.88 4.02 -9.89
CA ALA A 30 -32.11 2.86 -9.04
C ALA A 30 -30.88 2.70 -8.11
N GLY A 31 -31.08 2.95 -6.82
CA GLY A 31 -30.06 2.78 -5.79
C GLY A 31 -29.48 1.37 -5.85
N ARG A 32 -28.21 1.26 -6.19
CA ARG A 32 -27.44 0.04 -5.96
C ARG A 32 -27.42 -0.19 -4.45
N ALA A 33 -28.00 -1.29 -3.99
CA ALA A 33 -27.67 -1.81 -2.67
C ALA A 33 -26.13 -1.86 -2.58
N LEU A 34 -25.55 -1.17 -1.60
CA LEU A 34 -24.12 -1.24 -1.34
C LEU A 34 -23.78 -2.73 -1.13
N ALA A 35 -23.03 -3.32 -2.05
CA ALA A 35 -22.49 -4.65 -1.83
C ALA A 35 -21.75 -4.63 -0.49
N ALA A 36 -22.05 -5.59 0.39
CA ALA A 36 -21.43 -5.65 1.71
C ALA A 36 -19.89 -5.64 1.56
N THR A 37 -19.22 -4.81 2.35
CA THR A 37 -17.76 -4.69 2.36
C THR A 37 -17.12 -6.07 2.57
N PRO A 38 -16.27 -6.56 1.66
CA PRO A 38 -15.67 -7.88 1.80
C PRO A 38 -14.78 -7.99 3.04
N LYS A 39 -14.91 -9.11 3.77
CA LYS A 39 -14.16 -9.43 4.99
C LYS A 39 -12.95 -10.30 4.68
N VAL A 40 -11.75 -9.77 4.87
CA VAL A 40 -10.47 -10.45 4.66
C VAL A 40 -9.87 -10.84 6.00
N TYR A 41 -9.61 -12.14 6.20
CA TYR A 41 -8.91 -12.62 7.38
C TYR A 41 -7.44 -12.92 7.06
N LEU A 42 -6.52 -12.22 7.73
CA LEU A 42 -5.08 -12.46 7.60
C LEU A 42 -4.56 -13.19 8.84
N ASP A 43 -3.82 -14.26 8.62
CA ASP A 43 -3.28 -15.09 9.69
C ASP A 43 -1.73 -15.08 9.64
N PRO A 44 -1.06 -14.18 10.38
CA PRO A 44 0.38 -14.25 10.52
C PRO A 44 0.75 -15.49 11.36
N GLY A 45 1.46 -16.45 10.75
CA GLY A 45 1.87 -17.70 11.39
C GLY A 45 2.63 -17.48 12.71
N HIS A 46 2.60 -18.48 13.60
CA HIS A 46 3.34 -18.47 14.87
C HIS A 46 3.00 -17.30 15.80
N GLY A 47 3.91 -16.90 16.70
CA GLY A 47 3.76 -15.75 17.60
C GLY A 47 3.94 -16.11 19.08
N GLY A 48 4.34 -15.13 19.87
CA GLY A 48 4.59 -15.26 21.30
C GLY A 48 5.70 -16.28 21.56
N THR A 49 5.35 -17.36 22.26
CA THR A 49 6.26 -18.45 22.63
C THR A 49 6.64 -19.36 21.48
N ASP A 50 5.90 -19.32 20.37
CA ASP A 50 6.22 -20.06 19.15
C ASP A 50 6.98 -19.13 18.18
N PRO A 51 8.31 -19.30 18.01
CA PRO A 51 9.08 -18.48 17.09
C PRO A 51 8.85 -18.83 15.62
N GLY A 52 8.23 -19.98 15.33
CA GLY A 52 8.31 -20.64 14.04
C GLY A 52 9.73 -21.05 13.71
N ALA A 53 10.05 -21.11 12.41
CA ALA A 53 11.40 -21.37 11.96
C ALA A 53 12.36 -20.22 12.36
N VAL A 54 13.58 -20.59 12.78
CA VAL A 54 14.64 -19.66 13.15
C VAL A 54 15.89 -20.00 12.36
N GLY A 55 16.47 -19.00 11.70
CA GLY A 55 17.65 -19.20 10.85
C GLY A 55 18.24 -17.86 10.43
N ASN A 56 19.56 -17.83 10.22
CA ASN A 56 20.26 -16.66 9.68
C ASN A 56 20.02 -15.33 10.44
N GLY A 57 19.72 -15.40 11.75
CA GLY A 57 19.40 -14.24 12.60
C GLY A 57 17.96 -13.73 12.47
N LEU A 58 17.08 -14.50 11.83
CA LEU A 58 15.68 -14.17 11.60
C LEU A 58 14.77 -15.13 12.39
N GLN A 59 13.58 -14.66 12.74
CA GLN A 59 12.51 -15.46 13.31
C GLN A 59 11.28 -15.35 12.42
N GLU A 60 10.69 -16.47 12.04
CA GLU A 60 9.50 -16.52 11.20
C GLU A 60 8.35 -15.69 11.77
N LYS A 61 8.07 -15.79 13.08
CA LYS A 61 7.00 -15.01 13.72
C LYS A 61 7.09 -13.50 13.51
N ALA A 62 8.31 -12.96 13.39
CA ALA A 62 8.53 -11.53 13.18
C ALA A 62 8.27 -11.14 11.71
N LEU A 63 8.76 -11.97 10.79
CA LEU A 63 8.58 -11.77 9.34
C LEU A 63 7.12 -11.89 8.93
N THR A 64 6.44 -12.93 9.40
CA THR A 64 5.01 -13.18 9.11
C THR A 64 4.14 -12.03 9.61
N LEU A 65 4.40 -11.52 10.83
CA LEU A 65 3.71 -10.35 11.37
C LEU A 65 3.95 -9.11 10.52
N ALA A 66 5.21 -8.84 10.15
CA ALA A 66 5.58 -7.68 9.34
C ALA A 66 4.89 -7.70 7.96
N ILE A 67 4.92 -8.84 7.27
CA ILE A 67 4.26 -9.01 5.96
C ILE A 67 2.74 -8.83 6.09
N ALA A 68 2.12 -9.43 7.10
CA ALA A 68 0.67 -9.37 7.29
C ALA A 68 0.17 -7.96 7.66
N LEU A 69 0.89 -7.24 8.53
CA LEU A 69 0.57 -5.85 8.88
C LEU A 69 0.67 -4.94 7.65
N GLN A 70 1.72 -5.07 6.85
CA GLN A 70 1.85 -4.29 5.61
C GLN A 70 0.79 -4.69 4.58
N THR A 71 0.42 -5.97 4.49
CA THR A 71 -0.66 -6.43 3.61
C THR A 71 -1.99 -5.78 4.00
N ARG A 72 -2.31 -5.77 5.31
CA ARG A 72 -3.48 -5.06 5.86
C ARG A 72 -3.45 -3.59 5.47
N ASP A 73 -2.32 -2.91 5.70
CA ASP A 73 -2.22 -1.47 5.48
C ASP A 73 -2.37 -1.12 4.00
N ILE A 74 -1.80 -1.93 3.10
CA ILE A 74 -1.97 -1.74 1.64
C ILE A 74 -3.41 -2.01 1.23
N LEU A 75 -4.08 -3.01 1.80
CA LEU A 75 -5.46 -3.31 1.47
C LEU A 75 -6.40 -2.18 1.90
N LEU A 76 -6.33 -1.77 3.17
CA LEU A 76 -7.12 -0.65 3.68
C LEU A 76 -6.87 0.61 2.87
N ALA A 77 -5.62 0.84 2.48
CA ALA A 77 -5.19 2.02 1.74
C ALA A 77 -5.73 2.19 0.33
N ASN A 78 -6.13 1.09 -0.30
CA ASN A 78 -6.40 1.10 -1.73
C ASN A 78 -7.76 0.50 -2.06
N TYR A 79 -8.43 -0.16 -1.11
CA TYR A 79 -9.67 -0.88 -1.36
C TYR A 79 -10.65 -0.77 -0.18
N SER A 80 -11.95 -0.82 -0.49
CA SER A 80 -12.99 -0.95 0.53
C SER A 80 -13.09 -2.41 0.99
N VAL A 81 -12.43 -2.74 2.09
CA VAL A 81 -12.44 -4.06 2.74
C VAL A 81 -12.48 -3.93 4.26
N ASP A 82 -13.10 -4.90 4.91
CA ASP A 82 -12.94 -5.11 6.34
C ASP A 82 -11.83 -6.13 6.57
N ILE A 83 -10.92 -5.88 7.52
CA ILE A 83 -9.80 -6.79 7.80
C ILE A 83 -9.81 -7.19 9.27
N ARG A 84 -9.69 -8.50 9.53
CA ARG A 84 -9.38 -9.06 10.84
C ARG A 84 -8.10 -9.87 10.75
N MET A 85 -7.32 -9.86 11.81
CA MET A 85 -6.08 -10.63 11.89
C MET A 85 -6.09 -11.53 13.10
N SER A 86 -5.56 -12.75 12.98
CA SER A 86 -5.43 -13.64 14.15
C SER A 86 -4.56 -13.04 15.25
N ARG A 87 -3.54 -12.28 14.87
CA ARG A 87 -2.72 -11.45 15.76
C ARG A 87 -2.23 -10.18 15.07
N THR A 88 -2.09 -9.11 15.83
CA THR A 88 -1.51 -7.82 15.39
C THR A 88 -0.24 -7.46 16.17
N THR A 89 0.12 -8.26 17.17
CA THR A 89 1.31 -8.14 18.01
C THR A 89 1.97 -9.52 18.16
N ASP A 90 3.09 -9.58 18.88
CA ASP A 90 3.78 -10.83 19.16
C ASP A 90 3.11 -11.62 20.29
N ILE A 91 2.01 -12.29 19.96
CA ILE A 91 1.23 -13.13 20.88
C ILE A 91 0.99 -14.53 20.29
N THR A 92 0.95 -15.53 21.16
CA THR A 92 0.61 -16.90 20.78
C THR A 92 -0.88 -16.99 20.41
N ARG A 93 -1.18 -17.62 19.28
CA ARG A 93 -2.55 -17.97 18.87
C ARG A 93 -2.61 -19.44 18.47
N GLU A 94 -3.45 -20.19 19.17
CA GLU A 94 -3.74 -21.58 18.87
C GLU A 94 -4.32 -21.74 17.46
N LEU A 95 -4.03 -22.86 16.80
CA LEU A 95 -4.55 -23.15 15.45
C LEU A 95 -6.09 -23.12 15.43
N ALA A 96 -6.74 -23.67 16.47
CA ALA A 96 -8.19 -23.65 16.62
C ALA A 96 -8.76 -22.22 16.79
N TYR A 97 -8.06 -21.33 17.50
CA TYR A 97 -8.47 -19.94 17.62
C TYR A 97 -8.46 -19.26 16.24
N ARG A 98 -7.40 -19.47 15.46
CA ARG A 98 -7.22 -18.82 14.15
C ARG A 98 -8.38 -19.12 13.21
N THR A 99 -8.81 -20.38 13.15
CA THR A 99 -9.90 -20.82 12.27
C THR A 99 -11.27 -20.47 12.83
N SER A 100 -11.50 -20.68 14.14
CA SER A 100 -12.80 -20.36 14.76
C SER A 100 -13.11 -18.87 14.75
N ASP A 101 -12.13 -17.98 14.96
CA ASP A 101 -12.33 -16.53 14.87
C ASP A 101 -12.67 -16.10 13.43
N ALA A 102 -11.96 -16.64 12.42
CA ALA A 102 -12.26 -16.38 11.01
C ALA A 102 -13.68 -16.87 10.63
N ASN A 103 -14.05 -18.07 11.08
CA ASN A 103 -15.35 -18.67 10.83
C ASN A 103 -16.48 -17.87 11.50
N ALA A 104 -16.32 -17.53 12.79
CA ALA A 104 -17.31 -16.78 13.57
C ALA A 104 -17.51 -15.37 13.03
N TRP A 105 -16.46 -14.73 12.51
CA TRP A 105 -16.56 -13.41 11.89
C TRP A 105 -17.25 -13.41 10.52
N GLY A 106 -17.36 -14.60 9.90
CA GLY A 106 -17.89 -14.76 8.55
C GLY A 106 -16.96 -14.16 7.50
N ALA A 107 -15.65 -14.44 7.59
CA ALA A 107 -14.70 -13.97 6.60
C ALA A 107 -15.03 -14.49 5.20
N ASN A 108 -14.82 -13.66 4.17
CA ASN A 108 -14.99 -14.07 2.77
C ASN A 108 -13.77 -14.82 2.24
N LEU A 109 -12.60 -14.62 2.83
CA LEU A 109 -11.39 -15.38 2.55
C LEU A 109 -10.43 -15.38 3.74
N PHE A 110 -9.52 -16.36 3.73
CA PHE A 110 -8.48 -16.56 4.74
C PHE A 110 -7.11 -16.72 4.06
N VAL A 111 -6.12 -15.93 4.50
CA VAL A 111 -4.74 -16.04 4.01
C VAL A 111 -3.80 -16.20 5.18
N SER A 112 -3.15 -17.37 5.27
CA SER A 112 -2.12 -17.65 6.27
C SER A 112 -0.73 -17.37 5.69
N ILE A 113 0.09 -16.62 6.42
CA ILE A 113 1.37 -16.10 5.96
C ILE A 113 2.48 -16.73 6.80
N HIS A 114 3.38 -17.46 6.14
CA HIS A 114 4.47 -18.25 6.72
C HIS A 114 5.80 -18.01 6.00
N ILE A 115 6.88 -18.49 6.60
CA ILE A 115 8.23 -18.56 6.03
C ILE A 115 8.75 -19.99 6.20
N ASN A 116 9.24 -20.59 5.13
CA ASN A 116 9.61 -21.99 5.12
C ASN A 116 10.97 -22.25 5.78
N SER A 117 11.29 -23.53 5.97
CA SER A 117 12.61 -24.03 6.31
C SER A 117 12.78 -25.48 5.81
N GLY A 118 13.97 -26.07 5.97
CA GLY A 118 14.25 -27.44 5.56
C GLY A 118 15.08 -27.55 4.27
N GLY A 119 15.93 -26.56 3.99
CA GLY A 119 16.94 -26.62 2.92
C GLY A 119 16.44 -26.35 1.49
N GLY A 120 15.31 -25.66 1.32
CA GLY A 120 14.79 -25.23 0.00
C GLY A 120 15.13 -23.78 -0.36
N THR A 121 14.74 -23.33 -1.54
CA THR A 121 14.77 -21.90 -1.91
C THR A 121 13.58 -21.53 -2.79
N GLY A 122 13.04 -20.34 -2.59
CA GLY A 122 11.97 -19.77 -3.41
C GLY A 122 10.58 -19.80 -2.77
N PHE A 123 9.59 -19.36 -3.53
CA PHE A 123 8.22 -19.17 -3.08
C PHE A 123 7.33 -20.37 -3.39
N GLU A 124 6.56 -20.83 -2.40
CA GLU A 124 5.49 -21.81 -2.58
C GLU A 124 4.22 -21.38 -1.81
N SER A 125 3.12 -22.02 -2.14
CA SER A 125 1.85 -21.77 -1.44
C SER A 125 0.97 -23.00 -1.48
N TYR A 126 0.10 -23.12 -0.49
CA TYR A 126 -0.69 -24.30 -0.22
C TYR A 126 -2.18 -23.96 -0.16
N ARG A 127 -2.99 -24.89 -0.66
CA ARG A 127 -4.41 -25.00 -0.33
C ARG A 127 -4.68 -26.37 0.31
N TYR A 128 -5.86 -26.56 0.89
CA TYR A 128 -6.25 -27.87 1.39
C TYR A 128 -6.32 -28.91 0.25
N THR A 129 -6.08 -30.19 0.55
CA THR A 129 -6.05 -31.28 -0.44
C THR A 129 -7.38 -31.40 -1.17
N THR A 130 -8.50 -31.38 -0.44
CA THR A 130 -9.87 -31.36 -0.96
C THR A 130 -10.47 -29.94 -0.92
N ALA A 131 -9.77 -28.99 -1.53
CA ALA A 131 -10.17 -27.59 -1.55
C ALA A 131 -11.49 -27.33 -2.31
N SER A 132 -12.26 -26.35 -1.84
CA SER A 132 -13.37 -25.77 -2.58
C SER A 132 -12.91 -25.07 -3.86
N SER A 133 -13.82 -24.87 -4.82
CA SER A 133 -13.56 -24.05 -6.02
C SER A 133 -13.11 -22.63 -5.64
N GLY A 134 -13.67 -22.07 -4.57
CA GLY A 134 -13.26 -20.77 -4.04
C GLY A 134 -11.79 -20.74 -3.62
N SER A 135 -11.31 -21.74 -2.88
CA SER A 135 -9.90 -21.86 -2.50
C SER A 135 -8.98 -22.05 -3.72
N VAL A 136 -9.41 -22.83 -4.72
CA VAL A 136 -8.66 -22.98 -5.99
C VAL A 136 -8.53 -21.64 -6.70
N ASN A 137 -9.62 -20.87 -6.80
CA ASN A 137 -9.63 -19.56 -7.44
C ASN A 137 -8.78 -18.53 -6.67
N LEU A 138 -8.86 -18.53 -5.34
CA LEU A 138 -8.00 -17.69 -4.49
C LEU A 138 -6.52 -18.03 -4.70
N HIS A 139 -6.20 -19.32 -4.74
CA HIS A 139 -4.82 -19.79 -4.96
C HIS A 139 -4.28 -19.38 -6.33
N ASN A 140 -5.13 -19.45 -7.36
CA ASN A 140 -4.80 -19.01 -8.73
C ASN A 140 -4.61 -17.50 -8.85
N ALA A 141 -5.35 -16.70 -8.09
CA ALA A 141 -5.22 -15.24 -8.07
C ALA A 141 -4.02 -14.78 -7.24
N LEU A 142 -3.80 -15.38 -6.06
CA LEU A 142 -2.81 -14.92 -5.09
C LEU A 142 -1.38 -15.27 -5.49
N HIS A 143 -1.11 -16.55 -5.78
CA HIS A 143 0.25 -17.05 -6.01
C HIS A 143 1.05 -16.25 -7.07
N PRO A 144 0.55 -16.04 -8.31
CA PRO A 144 1.32 -15.31 -9.31
C PRO A 144 1.55 -13.84 -8.95
N GLN A 145 0.66 -13.21 -8.19
CA GLN A 145 0.80 -11.81 -7.76
C GLN A 145 1.90 -11.66 -6.72
N VAL A 146 1.94 -12.54 -5.71
CA VAL A 146 3.03 -12.55 -4.71
C VAL A 146 4.38 -12.78 -5.38
N LEU A 147 4.46 -13.80 -6.25
CA LEU A 147 5.69 -14.12 -6.97
C LEU A 147 6.15 -12.98 -7.88
N SER A 148 5.23 -12.36 -8.63
CA SER A 148 5.54 -11.23 -9.50
C SER A 148 6.08 -10.04 -8.70
N ALA A 149 5.44 -9.72 -7.56
CA ALA A 149 5.88 -8.63 -6.71
C ALA A 149 7.27 -8.90 -6.11
N MET A 150 7.54 -10.10 -5.58
CA MET A 150 8.87 -10.51 -5.11
C MET A 150 9.95 -10.32 -6.19
N ARG A 151 9.63 -10.68 -7.44
CA ARG A 151 10.54 -10.57 -8.60
C ARG A 151 10.84 -9.15 -9.05
N THR A 152 10.15 -8.15 -8.51
CA THR A 152 10.53 -6.74 -8.71
C THR A 152 11.75 -6.32 -7.88
N VAL A 153 12.10 -7.10 -6.86
CA VAL A 153 13.14 -6.76 -5.87
C VAL A 153 14.28 -7.79 -5.80
N GLY A 154 14.01 -9.06 -6.12
CA GLY A 154 15.01 -10.12 -6.10
C GLY A 154 14.66 -11.31 -7.00
N THR A 155 15.65 -12.14 -7.30
CA THR A 155 15.45 -13.38 -8.06
C THR A 155 14.81 -14.44 -7.15
N VAL A 156 13.57 -14.82 -7.44
CA VAL A 156 12.82 -15.81 -6.66
C VAL A 156 12.39 -16.99 -7.53
N THR A 157 12.81 -18.19 -7.13
CA THR A 157 12.38 -19.47 -7.70
C THR A 157 10.90 -19.69 -7.41
N ASP A 158 10.14 -20.07 -8.44
CA ASP A 158 8.76 -20.52 -8.28
C ASP A 158 8.76 -22.02 -7.95
N ARG A 159 8.32 -22.37 -6.73
CA ARG A 159 8.17 -23.76 -6.28
C ARG A 159 6.74 -24.27 -6.42
N GLY A 160 5.86 -23.45 -6.97
CA GLY A 160 4.52 -23.79 -7.39
C GLY A 160 3.44 -23.70 -6.32
N LYS A 161 2.22 -23.95 -6.80
CA LYS A 161 1.01 -24.12 -6.00
C LYS A 161 0.91 -25.58 -5.58
N LYS A 162 0.85 -25.82 -4.27
CA LYS A 162 0.86 -27.14 -3.64
C LYS A 162 -0.43 -27.39 -2.86
N THR A 163 -0.59 -28.63 -2.41
CA THR A 163 -1.69 -29.02 -1.53
C THR A 163 -1.14 -29.71 -0.28
N ALA A 164 -1.70 -29.40 0.89
CA ALA A 164 -1.33 -30.03 2.16
C ALA A 164 -2.51 -30.08 3.12
N ASN A 165 -2.47 -30.98 4.10
CA ASN A 165 -3.48 -31.15 5.14
C ASN A 165 -3.24 -30.21 6.34
N PHE A 166 -2.96 -28.94 6.09
CA PHE A 166 -2.73 -27.96 7.15
C PHE A 166 -4.03 -27.62 7.88
N TYR A 167 -3.99 -27.64 9.22
CA TYR A 167 -5.17 -27.41 10.07
C TYR A 167 -5.91 -26.12 9.70
N VAL A 168 -5.18 -25.00 9.56
CA VAL A 168 -5.79 -23.70 9.26
C VAL A 168 -6.49 -23.64 7.90
N LEU A 169 -6.08 -24.48 6.95
CA LEU A 169 -6.71 -24.58 5.63
C LEU A 169 -7.89 -25.55 5.60
N ARG A 170 -7.87 -26.56 6.48
CA ARG A 170 -8.92 -27.58 6.57
C ARG A 170 -10.11 -27.11 7.40
N GLU A 171 -9.85 -26.40 8.51
CA GLU A 171 -10.87 -26.05 9.50
C GLU A 171 -11.48 -24.65 9.30
N THR A 172 -11.12 -23.97 8.20
CA THR A 172 -11.75 -22.72 7.77
C THR A 172 -12.92 -22.98 6.81
N ASN A 173 -14.02 -22.25 6.98
CA ASN A 173 -15.24 -22.42 6.18
C ASN A 173 -15.21 -21.64 4.87
N MET A 174 -14.31 -20.67 4.75
CA MET A 174 -14.16 -19.80 3.59
C MET A 174 -12.96 -20.23 2.72
N PRO A 175 -12.85 -19.73 1.48
CA PRO A 175 -11.66 -19.89 0.65
C PRO A 175 -10.37 -19.57 1.40
N ALA A 176 -9.41 -20.51 1.39
CA ALA A 176 -8.21 -20.44 2.22
C ALA A 176 -6.94 -20.82 1.43
N VAL A 177 -5.88 -20.02 1.62
CA VAL A 177 -4.54 -20.26 1.09
C VAL A 177 -3.50 -19.97 2.17
N LEU A 178 -2.42 -20.76 2.20
CA LEU A 178 -1.23 -20.52 3.00
C LEU A 178 -0.06 -20.20 2.06
N THR A 179 0.75 -19.19 2.39
CA THR A 179 1.94 -18.83 1.61
C THR A 179 3.21 -19.09 2.42
N GLU A 180 4.19 -19.72 1.78
CA GLU A 180 5.54 -19.91 2.32
C GLU A 180 6.49 -18.95 1.59
N ASN A 181 6.78 -17.82 2.22
CA ASN A 181 7.46 -16.70 1.59
C ASN A 181 8.98 -16.83 1.71
N LEU A 182 9.54 -17.77 0.95
CA LEU A 182 10.97 -18.15 0.96
C LEU A 182 11.36 -19.04 2.15
N PHE A 183 12.63 -19.47 2.18
CA PHE A 183 13.21 -20.35 3.18
C PHE A 183 14.16 -19.60 4.11
N ILE A 184 13.85 -19.54 5.41
CA ILE A 184 14.60 -18.74 6.39
C ILE A 184 16.01 -19.28 6.68
N ASP A 185 16.22 -20.58 6.49
CA ASP A 185 17.48 -21.29 6.71
C ASP A 185 18.42 -21.22 5.50
N THR A 186 17.90 -20.89 4.31
CA THR A 186 18.71 -20.68 3.10
C THR A 186 19.24 -19.25 3.03
N LEU A 187 20.56 -19.09 2.96
CA LEU A 187 21.22 -17.78 3.05
C LEU A 187 20.77 -16.78 1.96
N ALA A 188 20.57 -17.22 0.72
CA ALA A 188 20.12 -16.35 -0.37
C ALA A 188 18.71 -15.78 -0.10
N ASP A 189 17.79 -16.63 0.33
CA ASP A 189 16.43 -16.28 0.71
C ASP A 189 16.42 -15.38 1.96
N ALA A 190 17.20 -15.73 2.99
CA ALA A 190 17.36 -14.93 4.20
C ALA A 190 17.91 -13.52 3.93
N ASN A 191 18.80 -13.36 2.96
CA ASN A 191 19.30 -12.05 2.55
C ASN A 191 18.21 -11.18 1.91
N LEU A 192 17.25 -11.77 1.20
CA LEU A 192 16.05 -11.05 0.74
C LEU A 192 15.13 -10.72 1.90
N LEU A 193 14.87 -11.67 2.80
CA LEU A 193 13.98 -11.49 3.96
C LEU A 193 14.46 -10.42 4.95
N LYS A 194 15.77 -10.13 4.99
CA LYS A 194 16.33 -9.02 5.79
C LYS A 194 16.03 -7.63 5.22
N ARG A 195 15.61 -7.52 3.96
CA ARG A 195 15.44 -6.23 3.29
C ARG A 195 14.00 -5.74 3.40
N ALA A 196 13.85 -4.49 3.86
CA ALA A 196 12.54 -3.86 4.02
C ALA A 196 11.76 -3.69 2.69
N ASP A 197 12.45 -3.42 1.58
CA ASP A 197 11.84 -3.31 0.26
C ASP A 197 11.29 -4.65 -0.24
N PHE A 198 11.96 -5.76 0.07
CA PHE A 198 11.48 -7.10 -0.24
C PHE A 198 10.23 -7.46 0.56
N ILE A 199 10.22 -7.22 1.89
CA ILE A 199 9.04 -7.43 2.73
C ILE A 199 7.84 -6.60 2.21
N THR A 200 8.09 -5.37 1.80
CA THR A 200 7.07 -4.50 1.18
C THR A 200 6.54 -5.08 -0.14
N ALA A 201 7.42 -5.64 -0.97
CA ALA A 201 7.03 -6.28 -2.22
C ALA A 201 6.15 -7.53 -1.98
N VAL A 202 6.52 -8.38 -1.02
CA VAL A 202 5.72 -9.55 -0.61
C VAL A 202 4.32 -9.10 -0.18
N ALA A 203 4.24 -8.11 0.71
CA ALA A 203 2.96 -7.59 1.21
C ALA A 203 2.08 -6.98 0.09
N ARG A 204 2.70 -6.25 -0.85
CA ARG A 204 1.99 -5.70 -2.02
C ARG A 204 1.40 -6.80 -2.89
N GLY A 205 2.17 -7.86 -3.16
CA GLY A 205 1.69 -8.99 -3.95
C GLY A 205 0.51 -9.72 -3.28
N HIS A 206 0.53 -9.86 -1.95
CA HIS A 206 -0.62 -10.41 -1.21
C HIS A 206 -1.86 -9.51 -1.35
N ALA A 207 -1.71 -8.20 -1.12
CA ALA A 207 -2.81 -7.25 -1.23
C ALA A 207 -3.41 -7.22 -2.65
N GLN A 208 -2.57 -7.23 -3.69
CA GLN A 208 -3.01 -7.28 -5.09
C GLN A 208 -3.71 -8.59 -5.43
N GLY A 209 -3.17 -9.73 -4.99
CA GLY A 209 -3.81 -11.03 -5.21
C GLY A 209 -5.16 -11.16 -4.51
N ILE A 210 -5.27 -10.66 -3.27
CA ILE A 210 -6.53 -10.58 -2.51
C ILE A 210 -7.54 -9.69 -3.24
N ALA A 211 -7.12 -8.48 -3.64
CA ALA A 211 -7.99 -7.54 -4.33
C ALA A 211 -8.49 -8.08 -5.67
N ASN A 212 -7.61 -8.71 -6.44
CA ASN A 212 -7.96 -9.34 -7.71
C ASN A 212 -8.96 -10.48 -7.52
N TYR A 213 -8.76 -11.33 -6.51
CA TYR A 213 -9.69 -12.42 -6.20
C TYR A 213 -11.09 -11.90 -5.84
N LEU A 214 -11.14 -10.83 -5.04
CA LEU A 214 -12.39 -10.21 -4.59
C LEU A 214 -13.03 -9.29 -5.65
N GLY A 215 -12.37 -9.08 -6.80
CA GLY A 215 -12.84 -8.14 -7.83
C GLY A 215 -12.90 -6.69 -7.34
N LEU A 216 -12.02 -6.31 -6.41
CA LEU A 216 -12.01 -4.96 -5.86
C LEU A 216 -11.46 -3.99 -6.88
N THR A 217 -12.22 -2.94 -7.15
CA THR A 217 -11.69 -1.76 -7.83
C THR A 217 -10.85 -0.97 -6.84
N SER A 218 -9.64 -0.57 -7.21
CA SER A 218 -8.88 0.36 -6.39
C SER A 218 -9.71 1.62 -6.19
N THR A 219 -10.01 1.93 -4.94
CA THR A 219 -10.57 3.24 -4.60
C THR A 219 -9.47 4.25 -4.91
N PRO A 220 -9.67 5.18 -5.87
CA PRO A 220 -8.75 6.30 -6.01
C PRO A 220 -8.67 6.95 -4.63
N PRO A 221 -7.47 7.28 -4.13
CA PRO A 221 -7.37 7.92 -2.84
C PRO A 221 -8.23 9.18 -2.89
N THR A 222 -9.20 9.27 -1.98
CA THR A 222 -10.12 10.43 -1.91
C THR A 222 -9.38 11.74 -1.67
N TYR A 223 -8.09 11.66 -1.33
CA TYR A 223 -7.17 12.77 -1.21
C TYR A 223 -5.73 12.30 -1.50
N SER A 224 -5.01 13.04 -2.33
CA SER A 224 -3.56 12.96 -2.45
C SER A 224 -3.01 14.37 -2.68
N THR A 225 -1.95 14.73 -1.97
CA THR A 225 -1.25 16.00 -2.20
C THR A 225 0.25 15.77 -2.24
N ILE A 226 0.94 16.61 -2.99
CA ILE A 226 2.40 16.69 -3.03
C ILE A 226 2.77 18.09 -2.56
N VAL A 227 3.72 18.17 -1.63
CA VAL A 227 4.36 19.41 -1.21
C VAL A 227 5.84 19.30 -1.51
N ASP A 228 6.27 20.09 -2.48
CA ASP A 228 7.66 20.34 -2.86
C ASP A 228 8.27 21.45 -2.00
N ASN A 229 9.59 21.47 -1.84
CA ASN A 229 10.33 22.55 -1.16
C ASN A 229 10.12 23.93 -1.79
N ALA A 230 9.70 24.02 -3.06
CA ALA A 230 9.33 25.27 -3.73
C ALA A 230 7.82 25.59 -3.62
N THR A 231 7.02 24.75 -2.96
CA THR A 231 5.57 24.98 -2.84
C THR A 231 5.31 26.20 -1.94
N ALA A 232 4.76 27.26 -2.54
CA ALA A 232 4.58 28.55 -1.88
C ALA A 232 3.79 28.43 -0.56
N GLY A 233 4.39 28.93 0.54
CA GLY A 233 3.79 28.91 1.87
C GLY A 233 3.63 27.51 2.49
N ARG A 234 4.19 26.47 1.86
CA ARG A 234 4.09 25.08 2.33
C ARG A 234 5.41 24.44 2.73
N PHE A 235 6.51 25.18 2.65
CA PHE A 235 7.82 24.70 3.06
C PHE A 235 8.52 25.76 3.92
N THR A 236 9.23 25.32 4.96
CA THR A 236 10.03 26.20 5.84
C THR A 236 11.30 25.49 6.26
N ALA A 237 12.43 26.17 6.17
CA ALA A 237 13.71 25.70 6.67
C ALA A 237 14.53 26.88 7.22
N SER A 238 15.46 26.62 8.13
CA SER A 238 16.37 27.64 8.63
C SER A 238 17.41 28.04 7.58
N GLY A 239 18.18 29.10 7.86
CA GLY A 239 19.29 29.53 7.01
C GLY A 239 20.44 28.51 6.89
N ASN A 240 20.43 27.44 7.69
CA ASN A 240 21.43 26.36 7.61
C ASN A 240 21.16 25.36 6.48
N TRP A 241 20.01 25.48 5.80
CA TRP A 241 19.64 24.63 4.68
C TRP A 241 19.96 25.31 3.35
N GLY A 242 21.02 24.84 2.70
CA GLY A 242 21.38 25.26 1.35
C GLY A 242 20.36 24.79 0.31
N THR A 243 20.41 25.37 -0.89
CA THR A 243 19.58 25.00 -2.04
C THR A 243 20.47 24.44 -3.15
N SER A 244 20.07 23.34 -3.77
CA SER A 244 20.78 22.74 -4.90
C SER A 244 19.82 22.29 -5.99
N SER A 245 20.24 22.42 -7.24
CA SER A 245 19.55 21.87 -8.41
C SER A 245 20.40 20.82 -9.14
N TYR A 246 21.47 20.33 -8.50
CA TYR A 246 22.49 19.49 -9.13
C TYR A 246 21.92 18.16 -9.66
N SER A 247 21.22 17.41 -8.81
CA SER A 247 20.74 16.08 -9.19
C SER A 247 19.48 16.14 -10.05
N SER A 248 19.46 15.36 -11.14
CA SER A 248 18.28 15.16 -12.00
C SER A 248 17.17 14.34 -11.34
N GLN A 249 17.44 13.74 -10.18
CA GLN A 249 16.46 12.93 -9.43
C GLN A 249 15.49 13.78 -8.59
N ARG A 250 15.80 15.06 -8.39
CA ARG A 250 15.00 16.01 -7.61
C ARG A 250 13.56 16.07 -8.12
N TYR A 251 12.62 16.33 -7.22
CA TYR A 251 11.31 16.82 -7.58
C TYR A 251 11.38 18.33 -7.82
N GLY A 252 10.52 18.86 -8.68
CA GLY A 252 10.51 20.30 -8.94
C GLY A 252 11.84 20.87 -9.47
N ALA A 253 12.13 22.11 -9.08
CA ALA A 253 13.25 22.89 -9.62
C ALA A 253 14.56 22.68 -8.85
N ASP A 254 14.50 22.48 -7.54
CA ASP A 254 15.62 22.39 -6.62
C ASP A 254 15.26 21.55 -5.37
N TYR A 255 16.24 21.29 -4.51
CA TYR A 255 16.07 20.62 -3.22
C TYR A 255 16.91 21.32 -2.15
N ARG A 256 16.60 21.07 -0.89
CA ARG A 256 17.39 21.55 0.25
C ARG A 256 18.37 20.51 0.75
N PHE A 257 19.53 20.98 1.21
CA PHE A 257 20.54 20.13 1.83
C PHE A 257 21.16 20.82 3.04
N ALA A 258 21.59 20.05 4.03
CA ALA A 258 22.27 20.56 5.21
C ALA A 258 23.27 19.54 5.77
N ASP A 259 24.31 20.04 6.43
CA ASP A 259 25.21 19.21 7.24
C ASP A 259 24.48 18.66 8.48
N PRO A 260 24.70 17.39 8.84
CA PRO A 260 24.13 16.80 10.04
C PRO A 260 24.70 17.45 11.30
N VAL A 261 23.86 17.67 12.30
CA VAL A 261 24.24 18.19 13.63
C VAL A 261 23.27 17.68 14.67
N LEU A 262 23.73 17.43 15.90
CA LEU A 262 22.86 17.02 17.01
C LEU A 262 22.08 18.21 17.61
N ALA A 263 21.29 18.89 16.78
CA ALA A 263 20.46 20.02 17.15
C ALA A 263 19.10 19.99 16.44
N SER A 264 18.07 20.54 17.09
CA SER A 264 16.73 20.64 16.52
C SER A 264 16.65 21.69 15.43
N ASP A 265 16.77 21.26 14.18
CA ASP A 265 16.73 22.13 12.99
C ASP A 265 16.21 21.32 11.79
N ALA A 266 14.88 21.30 11.61
CA ALA A 266 14.24 20.52 10.56
C ALA A 266 13.71 21.41 9.43
N ALA A 267 13.79 20.89 8.20
CA ALA A 267 13.05 21.40 7.05
C ALA A 267 11.63 20.84 7.08
N TRP A 268 10.64 21.71 7.27
CA TRP A 268 9.24 21.36 7.47
C TRP A 268 8.42 21.51 6.19
N PHE A 269 7.63 20.49 5.91
CA PHE A 269 6.59 20.46 4.89
C PHE A 269 5.22 20.59 5.53
N LYS A 270 4.50 21.66 5.18
CA LYS A 270 3.18 22.00 5.69
C LYS A 270 2.08 21.44 4.80
N VAL A 271 1.22 20.59 5.37
CA VAL A 271 0.22 19.82 4.63
C VAL A 271 -1.17 20.05 5.24
N SER A 272 -2.19 20.26 4.40
CA SER A 272 -3.59 20.34 4.82
C SER A 272 -4.23 18.96 4.82
N ILE A 273 -4.55 18.41 5.98
CA ILE A 273 -5.25 17.14 6.09
C ILE A 273 -6.77 17.39 6.11
N PRO A 274 -7.55 16.93 5.13
CA PRO A 274 -8.97 17.29 5.03
C PRO A 274 -9.83 16.61 6.11
N GLN A 275 -9.43 15.43 6.60
CA GLN A 275 -10.16 14.68 7.61
C GLN A 275 -9.19 13.85 8.45
N THR A 276 -9.46 13.69 9.75
CA THR A 276 -8.67 12.79 10.59
C THR A 276 -8.83 11.35 10.09
N GLY A 277 -7.72 10.65 9.90
CA GLY A 277 -7.73 9.31 9.34
C GLY A 277 -6.34 8.78 9.08
N ASN A 278 -6.25 7.64 8.41
CA ASN A 278 -4.98 7.07 8.03
C ASN A 278 -4.50 7.69 6.71
N TYR A 279 -3.23 8.02 6.66
CA TYR A 279 -2.56 8.55 5.48
C TYR A 279 -1.23 7.86 5.30
N ARG A 280 -0.96 7.42 4.07
CA ARG A 280 0.39 7.03 3.67
C ARG A 280 1.20 8.30 3.44
N VAL A 281 2.34 8.40 4.10
CA VAL A 281 3.30 9.50 3.95
C VAL A 281 4.51 8.96 3.20
N GLU A 282 4.87 9.64 2.12
CA GLU A 282 5.98 9.29 1.24
C GLU A 282 6.89 10.49 1.06
N VAL A 283 8.18 10.22 0.85
CA VAL A 283 9.20 11.23 0.58
C VAL A 283 9.86 10.93 -0.75
N ARG A 284 10.34 11.97 -1.42
CA ARG A 284 11.18 11.88 -2.60
C ARG A 284 12.40 12.76 -2.37
N TYR A 285 13.55 12.28 -2.79
CA TYR A 285 14.83 12.96 -2.65
C TYR A 285 15.83 12.49 -3.73
N PRO A 286 16.81 13.31 -4.10
CA PRO A 286 18.04 12.85 -4.75
C PRO A 286 18.84 11.90 -3.87
N ALA A 287 19.39 10.83 -4.46
CA ALA A 287 20.31 9.94 -3.78
C ALA A 287 21.74 10.07 -4.31
N ASP A 288 22.70 9.97 -3.39
CA ASP A 288 24.13 9.94 -3.67
C ASP A 288 24.83 9.09 -2.60
N ALA A 289 25.85 8.31 -2.97
CA ALA A 289 26.56 7.44 -2.03
C ALA A 289 27.17 8.19 -0.83
N GLY A 290 27.46 9.49 -0.98
CA GLY A 290 27.95 10.39 0.07
C GLY A 290 26.87 11.05 0.93
N TYR A 291 25.57 10.78 0.69
CA TYR A 291 24.48 11.31 1.51
C TYR A 291 24.25 10.50 2.79
N ASN A 292 23.43 11.06 3.67
CA ASN A 292 23.19 10.51 4.99
C ASN A 292 22.48 9.15 4.93
N SER A 293 23.02 8.17 5.66
CA SER A 293 22.48 6.80 5.71
C SER A 293 21.31 6.64 6.68
N SER A 294 21.00 7.67 7.48
CA SER A 294 20.02 7.61 8.55
C SER A 294 19.38 8.98 8.80
N THR A 295 18.83 9.59 7.74
CA THR A 295 18.12 10.87 7.82
C THR A 295 16.81 10.72 8.58
N PRO A 296 16.64 11.37 9.75
CA PRO A 296 15.40 11.33 10.50
C PRO A 296 14.30 12.16 9.80
N HIS A 297 13.19 11.50 9.51
CA HIS A 297 11.96 12.16 9.07
C HIS A 297 10.95 12.10 10.21
N VAL A 298 10.52 13.26 10.70
CA VAL A 298 9.54 13.40 11.77
C VAL A 298 8.16 13.59 11.15
N ILE A 299 7.20 12.75 11.51
CA ILE A 299 5.80 12.82 11.10
C ILE A 299 4.98 13.24 12.31
N VAL A 300 4.23 14.33 12.19
CA VAL A 300 3.29 14.79 13.22
C VAL A 300 2.00 13.99 13.10
N THR A 301 1.81 13.00 13.98
CA THR A 301 0.62 12.13 13.98
C THR A 301 -0.42 12.59 15.01
N ALA A 302 -1.62 12.02 14.97
CA ALA A 302 -2.67 12.30 15.95
C ALA A 302 -2.29 11.89 17.40
N SER A 303 -1.34 10.95 17.55
CA SER A 303 -0.88 10.45 18.86
C SER A 303 0.51 10.99 19.27
N GLY A 304 1.03 12.00 18.56
CA GLY A 304 2.35 12.58 18.80
C GLY A 304 3.32 12.36 17.64
N ASN A 305 4.56 12.84 17.78
CA ASN A 305 5.55 12.76 16.72
C ASN A 305 6.10 11.34 16.58
N GLN A 306 6.23 10.86 15.35
CA GLN A 306 6.91 9.61 15.02
C GLN A 306 8.09 9.87 14.10
N THR A 307 9.21 9.21 14.31
CA THR A 307 10.42 9.40 13.50
C THR A 307 10.72 8.14 12.70
N VAL A 308 10.97 8.31 11.40
CA VAL A 308 11.40 7.25 10.48
C VAL A 308 12.75 7.64 9.89
N ASN A 309 13.75 6.78 10.06
CA ASN A 309 15.08 7.00 9.50
C ASN A 309 15.16 6.47 8.06
N VAL A 310 15.81 7.26 7.21
CA VAL A 310 15.85 7.04 5.76
C VAL A 310 17.29 7.04 5.28
N ASP A 311 17.69 5.97 4.59
CA ASP A 311 18.97 5.92 3.89
C ASP A 311 18.85 6.67 2.56
N GLN A 312 19.49 7.83 2.47
CA GLN A 312 19.47 8.69 1.29
C GLN A 312 20.58 8.35 0.28
N ARG A 313 21.32 7.26 0.49
CA ARG A 313 22.39 6.83 -0.44
C ARG A 313 21.89 6.06 -1.65
N SER A 314 20.62 5.66 -1.66
CA SER A 314 20.02 4.85 -2.72
C SER A 314 18.55 5.21 -2.94
N ASN A 315 17.96 4.68 -4.02
CA ASN A 315 16.55 4.85 -4.38
C ASN A 315 16.10 6.30 -4.64
N GLY A 316 17.04 7.18 -4.98
CA GLY A 316 16.77 8.58 -5.29
C GLY A 316 15.86 8.72 -6.51
N GLY A 317 15.06 9.78 -6.53
CA GLY A 317 14.13 10.04 -7.63
C GLY A 317 12.96 9.05 -7.71
N THR A 318 12.63 8.40 -6.60
CA THR A 318 11.41 7.60 -6.44
C THR A 318 10.66 8.01 -5.18
N TRP A 319 9.35 7.75 -5.12
CA TRP A 319 8.57 7.98 -3.90
C TRP A 319 8.80 6.81 -2.93
N ARG A 320 9.37 7.11 -1.77
CA ARG A 320 9.65 6.16 -0.69
C ARG A 320 8.63 6.34 0.44
N SER A 321 7.90 5.28 0.76
CA SER A 321 6.98 5.28 1.89
C SER A 321 7.72 5.36 3.22
N LEU A 322 7.33 6.31 4.06
CA LEU A 322 7.71 6.36 5.47
C LEU A 322 6.81 5.47 6.33
N GLY A 323 5.58 5.19 5.84
CA GLY A 323 4.60 4.38 6.54
C GLY A 323 3.19 4.92 6.35
N THR A 324 2.24 4.28 7.03
CA THR A 324 0.87 4.76 7.18
C THR A 324 0.69 5.30 8.59
N PHE A 325 0.20 6.52 8.70
CA PHE A 325 0.08 7.25 9.95
C PHE A 325 -1.35 7.72 10.14
N ASN A 326 -1.86 7.65 11.36
CA ASN A 326 -3.10 8.33 11.70
C ASN A 326 -2.83 9.84 11.86
N LEU A 327 -3.32 10.66 10.94
CA LEU A 327 -3.10 12.10 10.92
C LEU A 327 -4.38 12.84 11.32
N ALA A 328 -4.26 13.88 12.14
CA ALA A 328 -5.37 14.73 12.51
C ALA A 328 -5.72 15.73 11.40
N ALA A 329 -7.01 15.99 11.18
CA ALA A 329 -7.48 17.02 10.24
C ALA A 329 -6.89 18.41 10.57
N GLY A 330 -6.64 19.22 9.55
CA GLY A 330 -6.14 20.59 9.69
C GLY A 330 -4.85 20.85 8.93
N ASP A 331 -4.43 22.12 8.93
CA ASP A 331 -3.28 22.62 8.18
C ASP A 331 -2.08 22.85 9.10
N ARG A 332 -1.02 22.07 8.94
CA ARG A 332 0.12 22.03 9.90
C ARG A 332 1.43 21.63 9.25
N ASP A 333 2.54 22.01 9.86
CA ASP A 333 3.84 21.40 9.59
C ASP A 333 3.75 19.92 9.95
N LEU A 334 3.71 19.08 8.92
CA LEU A 334 3.32 17.68 9.06
C LEU A 334 4.53 16.76 9.00
N VAL A 335 5.44 17.02 8.07
CA VAL A 335 6.63 16.19 7.83
C VAL A 335 7.86 17.07 7.94
N GLY A 336 8.77 16.73 8.85
CA GLY A 336 10.03 17.42 9.06
C GLY A 336 11.21 16.53 8.66
N VAL A 337 12.09 17.01 7.79
CA VAL A 337 13.38 16.35 7.56
C VAL A 337 14.37 16.98 8.53
N SER A 338 14.78 16.21 9.53
CA SER A 338 15.66 16.69 10.60
C SER A 338 17.12 16.45 10.22
N ARG A 339 17.99 17.40 10.55
CA ARG A 339 19.44 17.17 10.50
C ARG A 339 20.03 16.63 11.81
N TRP A 340 19.18 16.29 12.79
CA TRP A 340 19.55 15.66 14.06
C TRP A 340 19.93 14.19 13.89
N THR A 341 21.15 13.96 13.40
CA THR A 341 21.71 12.62 13.22
C THR A 341 23.22 12.64 13.42
N SER A 342 23.77 11.52 13.90
CA SER A 342 25.22 11.31 14.02
C SER A 342 25.82 10.65 12.77
N ALA A 343 25.00 10.20 11.82
CA ALA A 343 25.48 9.68 10.55
C ALA A 343 26.08 10.81 9.71
N ALA A 344 27.17 10.52 9.02
CA ALA A 344 27.84 11.46 8.11
C ALA A 344 27.07 11.63 6.79
N GLY A 345 27.44 12.65 6.03
CA GLY A 345 26.85 12.95 4.72
C GLY A 345 25.65 13.90 4.81
N TYR A 346 25.42 14.64 3.73
CA TYR A 346 24.35 15.63 3.68
C TYR A 346 22.98 14.99 3.92
N VAL A 347 22.16 15.70 4.68
CA VAL A 347 20.73 15.44 4.81
C VAL A 347 20.01 16.23 3.72
N VAL A 348 19.09 15.58 3.01
CA VAL A 348 18.40 16.15 1.85
C VAL A 348 16.88 16.22 2.08
N ALA A 349 16.26 17.36 1.78
CA ALA A 349 14.83 17.57 1.82
C ALA A 349 14.35 18.13 0.47
N ASP A 350 13.43 17.42 -0.20
CA ASP A 350 13.01 17.72 -1.57
C ASP A 350 11.48 17.78 -1.64
N ALA A 351 10.78 16.64 -1.62
CA ALA A 351 9.32 16.64 -1.64
C ALA A 351 8.68 15.56 -0.76
N VAL A 352 7.45 15.82 -0.32
CA VAL A 352 6.60 14.88 0.41
C VAL A 352 5.29 14.65 -0.34
N ARG A 353 4.78 13.41 -0.29
CA ARG A 353 3.45 13.05 -0.79
C ARG A 353 2.63 12.45 0.34
N VAL A 354 1.41 12.94 0.50
CA VAL A 354 0.49 12.48 1.54
C VAL A 354 -0.79 12.04 0.88
N THR A 355 -1.08 10.74 1.00
CA THR A 355 -2.22 10.09 0.33
C THR A 355 -3.14 9.48 1.37
N ARG A 356 -4.43 9.79 1.29
CA ARG A 356 -5.44 9.17 2.17
C ARG A 356 -5.53 7.68 1.85
N VAL A 357 -5.56 6.89 2.92
CA VAL A 357 -5.64 5.44 2.90
C VAL A 357 -6.83 4.97 3.71
#